data_AF-Z9JVW9-F1
#
_entry.id   AF-Z9JVW9-F1
#
_cell.length_a   1.000
_cell.length_b   1.000
_cell.length_c   1.000
_cell.angle_alpha   90.00
_cell.angle_beta   90.00
_cell.angle_gamma   90.00
#
_symmetry.space_group_name_H-M   'P 1'
#
loop_
_entity.id
_entity.type
_entity.pdbx_description
1 polymer ?
#
loop_
_entity_poly.entity_id
_entity_poly.type
_entity_poly.pdbx_seq_one_letter_code
_entity_poly.pdbx_strand_id
1 'polypeptide(L)' 'MGRGRQKAKQTKVARDLKYYSPPTDLTALQRELQSKASANEEQGDWDDEGTDEWADDSPASARRR' A
#
# COMPACT_ATOMS: atom_id res chain seq x y z
N MET A 1 -38.99 -10.25 -16.19
CA MET A 1 -38.22 -9.23 -16.93
C MET A 1 -37.31 -8.32 -16.07
N GLY A 2 -37.15 -8.55 -14.75
CA GLY A 2 -36.38 -7.62 -13.88
C GLY A 2 -34.94 -8.02 -13.48
N ARG A 3 -34.58 -9.30 -13.61
CA ARG A 3 -33.30 -9.81 -13.06
C ARG A 3 -32.05 -9.39 -13.83
N GLY A 4 -32.11 -9.33 -15.17
CA GLY A 4 -30.96 -8.93 -15.99
C GLY A 4 -30.51 -7.49 -15.76
N ARG A 5 -31.47 -6.58 -15.54
CA ARG A 5 -31.19 -5.17 -15.24
C ARG A 5 -30.58 -5.01 -13.84
N GLN A 6 -31.09 -5.74 -12.85
CA GLN A 6 -30.51 -5.76 -11.50
C GLN A 6 -29.08 -6.30 -11.52
N LYS A 7 -28.83 -7.42 -12.21
CA LYS A 7 -27.49 -7.99 -12.36
C LYS A 7 -26.53 -6.98 -13.01
N ALA A 8 -26.94 -6.34 -14.10
CA ALA A 8 -26.12 -5.31 -14.76
C ALA A 8 -25.79 -4.13 -13.82
N LYS A 9 -26.77 -3.64 -13.06
CA LYS A 9 -26.56 -2.57 -12.06
C LYS A 9 -25.58 -3.00 -10.97
N GLN A 10 -25.73 -4.21 -10.43
CA GLN A 10 -24.84 -4.74 -9.39
C GLN A 10 -23.41 -4.93 -9.93
N THR A 11 -23.23 -5.46 -11.14
CA THR A 11 -21.90 -5.62 -11.74
C THR A 11 -21.21 -4.28 -11.97
N LYS A 12 -21.97 -3.22 -12.33
CA LYS A 12 -21.43 -1.87 -12.44
C LYS A 12 -20.93 -1.38 -11.07
N VAL A 13 -21.78 -1.42 -10.05
CA VAL A 13 -21.43 -0.99 -8.68
C VAL A 13 -20.23 -1.78 -8.15
N ALA A 14 -20.18 -3.10 -8.36
CA ALA A 14 -19.08 -3.93 -7.91
C ALA A 14 -17.76 -3.58 -8.60
N ARG A 15 -17.78 -3.24 -9.90
CA ARG A 15 -16.59 -2.76 -10.60
C ARG A 15 -16.16 -1.40 -10.09
N ASP A 16 -17.11 -0.48 -9.91
CA ASP A 16 -16.83 0.84 -9.38
C ASP A 16 -16.17 0.69 -8.00
N LEU A 17 -16.68 -0.16 -7.10
CA LEU A 17 -16.08 -0.44 -5.80
C LEU A 17 -14.71 -1.13 -5.88
N LYS A 18 -14.54 -2.12 -6.76
CA LYS A 18 -13.27 -2.88 -6.89
C LYS A 18 -12.13 -2.00 -7.37
N TYR A 19 -12.43 -1.08 -8.28
CA TYR A 19 -11.44 -0.20 -8.92
C TYR A 19 -11.52 1.24 -8.39
N TYR A 20 -12.27 1.47 -7.32
CA TYR A 20 -12.33 2.77 -6.65
C TYR A 20 -11.02 2.97 -5.89
N SER A 21 -10.20 3.88 -6.40
CA SER A 21 -9.11 4.47 -5.63
C SER A 21 -9.62 5.78 -5.05
N PRO A 22 -9.70 5.93 -3.73
CA PRO A 22 -10.03 7.20 -3.11
C PRO A 22 -9.04 8.29 -3.56
N PRO A 23 -9.49 9.53 -3.79
CA PRO A 23 -8.57 10.64 -4.02
C PRO A 23 -7.73 10.83 -2.76
N THR A 24 -6.41 10.71 -2.89
CA THR A 24 -5.46 10.98 -1.81
C THR A 24 -5.03 12.44 -1.85
N ASP A 25 -5.14 13.14 -0.72
CA ASP A 25 -4.58 14.47 -0.59
C ASP A 25 -3.06 14.37 -0.40
N LEU A 26 -2.33 14.48 -1.51
CA LEU A 26 -0.87 14.42 -1.53
C LEU A 26 -0.23 15.57 -0.74
N THR A 27 -0.91 16.71 -0.59
CA THR A 27 -0.38 17.88 0.12
C THR A 27 -0.39 17.68 1.63
N ALA A 28 -1.46 17.08 2.16
CA ALA A 28 -1.54 16.68 3.56
C ALA A 28 -0.50 15.60 3.88
N LEU A 29 -0.37 14.59 3.01
CA LEU A 29 0.61 13.51 3.16
C LEU A 29 2.06 14.04 3.18
N GLN A 30 2.40 14.95 2.27
CA GLN A 30 3.72 15.55 2.23
C GLN A 30 4.04 16.30 3.53
N ARG A 31 3.07 17.06 4.07
CA ARG A 31 3.24 17.81 5.31
C ARG A 31 3.49 16.88 6.51
N GLU A 32 2.78 15.76 6.59
CA GLU A 32 2.99 14.74 7.61
C GLU A 32 4.38 14.09 7.49
N LEU A 33 4.81 13.72 6.29
CA LEU A 33 6.13 13.12 6.06
C LEU A 33 7.27 14.08 6.41
N GLN A 34 7.16 15.36 6.03
CA GLN A 34 8.14 16.37 6.41
C GLN A 34 8.20 16.55 7.93
N SER A 35 7.04 16.55 8.62
CA SER A 35 7.00 16.64 10.07
C SER A 35 7.61 15.42 10.77
N LYS A 36 7.43 14.21 10.22
CA LYS A 36 8.07 12.98 10.71
C LYS A 36 9.58 12.96 10.46
N ALA A 37 10.04 13.44 9.30
CA ALA A 37 11.46 13.50 8.98
C ALA A 37 12.22 14.42 9.94
N SER A 38 11.68 15.62 10.23
CA SER A 38 12.28 16.53 11.22
C SER A 38 12.26 15.98 12.65
N ALA A 39 11.25 15.19 13.02
CA ALA A 39 11.21 14.51 14.32
C ALA A 39 12.23 13.35 14.42
N ASN A 40 12.52 12.68 13.30
CA ASN A 40 13.53 11.61 13.23
C ASN A 40 14.96 12.17 13.31
N GLU A 41 15.21 13.37 12.76
CA GLU A 41 16.50 14.07 12.88
C GLU A 41 16.85 14.44 14.34
N GLU A 42 15.86 14.68 15.21
CA GLU A 42 16.06 14.89 16.65
C GLU A 42 16.21 13.58 17.45
N GLN A 43 15.78 12.45 16.87
CA GLN A 43 15.73 11.13 17.52
C GLN A 43 16.72 10.19 16.82
N GLY A 44 17.98 10.60 16.73
CA GLY A 44 19.05 9.75 16.25
C GLY A 44 19.20 8.50 17.11
N ASP A 45 19.43 7.36 16.44
CA ASP A 45 20.10 6.15 16.94
C ASP A 45 19.26 4.94 17.42
N TRP A 46 18.13 4.55 16.80
CA TRP A 46 17.47 3.28 17.20
C TRP A 46 16.76 2.46 16.11
N ASP A 47 17.21 2.40 14.85
CA ASP A 47 16.54 1.47 13.88
C ASP A 47 17.44 1.00 12.70
N ASP A 48 18.70 0.66 12.97
CA ASP A 48 19.57 -0.08 12.02
C ASP A 48 19.85 -1.51 12.49
N GLU A 49 18.83 -2.25 12.96
CA GLU A 49 18.99 -3.66 13.36
C GLU A 49 17.84 -4.58 12.88
N GLY A 50 16.98 -4.09 11.98
CA GLY A 50 15.77 -4.82 11.52
C GLY A 50 15.79 -5.33 10.08
N THR A 51 16.85 -5.05 9.31
CA THR A 51 16.85 -5.22 7.84
C THR A 51 17.47 -6.52 7.35
N ASP A 52 18.28 -7.20 8.16
CA ASP A 52 18.97 -8.43 7.76
C ASP A 52 18.09 -9.69 7.81
N GLU A 53 17.03 -9.72 8.63
CA GLU A 53 16.19 -10.93 8.81
C GLU A 53 15.29 -11.24 7.59
N TRP A 54 15.03 -10.26 6.73
CA TRP A 54 14.18 -10.41 5.55
C TRP A 54 14.96 -10.66 4.25
N ALA A 55 16.29 -10.65 4.29
CA ALA A 55 17.14 -10.86 3.11
C ALA A 55 17.35 -12.35 2.78
N ASP A 56 17.10 -13.26 3.73
CA ASP A 56 17.34 -14.71 3.58
C ASP A 56 16.23 -15.45 2.82
N ASP A 57 14.98 -14.95 2.82
CA ASP A 57 13.83 -15.57 2.11
C ASP A 57 13.73 -15.12 0.63
N SER A 58 14.86 -14.96 -0.05
CA SER A 58 14.85 -14.68 -1.50
C SER A 58 14.85 -16.00 -2.29
N PRO A 59 13.80 -16.33 -3.08
CA PRO A 59 13.66 -17.62 -3.77
C PRO A 59 14.68 -17.82 -4.92
N ALA A 60 15.63 -16.91 -5.09
CA ALA A 60 16.65 -16.94 -6.13
C ALA A 60 17.66 -18.11 -5.97
N SER A 61 17.77 -18.73 -4.80
CA SER A 61 18.70 -19.87 -4.58
C SER A 61 18.14 -21.23 -5.01
N ALA A 62 16.81 -21.36 -5.19
CA ALA A 62 16.15 -22.65 -5.41
C ALA A 62 16.19 -23.19 -6.86
N ARG A 63 16.92 -22.56 -7.79
CA ARG A 63 16.98 -22.91 -9.23
C ARG A 63 18.38 -23.27 -9.73
N ARG A 64 19.22 -23.84 -8.86
CA ARG A 64 20.48 -24.50 -9.26
C ARG A 64 20.57 -25.88 -8.65
N ARG A 65 19.95 -26.87 -9.29
CA ARG A 65 20.32 -28.28 -9.23
C ARG A 65 19.74 -29.00 -10.45
#